data_AF-A0A1A2VRH1-F1
#
_entry.id   AF-A0A1A2VRH1-F1
#
_cell.length_a   1.000
_cell.length_b   1.000
_cell.length_c   1.000
_cell.angle_alpha   90.00
_cell.angle_beta   90.00
_cell.angle_gamma   90.00
#
_symmetry.space_group_name_H-M   'P 1'
#
loop_
_entity.id
_entity.type
_entity.pdbx_description
1 polymer ?
#
loop_
_entity_poly.entity_id
_entity_poly.type
_entity_poly.pdbx_seq_one_letter_code
_entity_poly.pdbx_strand_id
1 'polypeptide(L)'
;MNARGLRRYVDDLLRGRRPRPFAPDDFEAAQLRTAIELRAAGRRGEAPRPEFLDDLRRRIAEQMSDTRAESAPRQSSTRRQVIVGTSAAAAAAVTAVSIDRAVIAGQTGSLPAADNAPLTPNAGTWQRVAASSQVPDGVMHPFDLGSVSGFVRRVDGKPQAISGVCTHQGCRLWFDAPDDALRCPCHSTSFSPTGQVLTHQLPIAPKPLPPLLVREVDGVIEVFAPPRPDQPA
;
A
#
# COMPACT_ATOMS: atom_id res chain seq x y z
N MET A 1 -14.81 27.44 7.55
CA MET A 1 -16.25 27.74 7.28
C MET A 1 -16.91 28.22 8.58
N ASN A 2 -18.17 28.70 8.61
CA ASN A 2 -18.82 29.01 9.91
C ASN A 2 -19.45 27.74 10.52
N ALA A 3 -19.65 27.72 11.85
CA ALA A 3 -20.15 26.54 12.56
C ALA A 3 -21.48 25.99 12.01
N ARG A 4 -22.36 26.89 11.53
CA ARG A 4 -23.65 26.52 10.92
C ARG A 4 -23.46 25.83 9.56
N GLY A 5 -22.49 26.28 8.77
CA GLY A 5 -22.12 25.67 7.49
C GLY A 5 -21.52 24.28 7.68
N LEU A 6 -20.64 24.13 8.67
CA LEU A 6 -20.02 22.84 8.99
C LEU A 6 -21.04 21.80 9.45
N ARG A 7 -21.96 22.21 10.32
CA ARG A 7 -23.06 21.34 10.74
C ARG A 7 -23.89 20.87 9.56
N ARG A 8 -24.25 21.79 8.64
CA ARG A 8 -25.00 21.45 7.42
C ARG A 8 -24.23 20.49 6.52
N TYR A 9 -22.92 20.69 6.37
CA TYR A 9 -22.05 19.82 5.60
C TYR A 9 -22.04 18.40 6.16
N VAL A 10 -21.79 18.26 7.47
CA VAL A 10 -21.80 16.97 8.17
C VAL A 10 -23.16 16.29 8.04
N ASP A 11 -24.24 17.05 8.19
CA ASP A 11 -25.62 16.59 8.06
C ASP A 11 -25.97 16.07 6.65
N ASP A 12 -25.44 16.71 5.60
CA ASP A 12 -25.59 16.26 4.22
C ASP A 12 -24.80 14.96 3.99
N LEU A 13 -23.58 14.90 4.51
CA LEU A 13 -22.71 13.73 4.41
C LEU A 13 -23.34 12.49 5.08
N LEU A 14 -23.82 12.64 6.32
CA LEU A 14 -24.45 11.54 7.07
C LEU A 14 -25.74 11.05 6.40
N ARG A 15 -26.48 11.93 5.72
CA ARG A 15 -27.68 11.57 4.93
C ARG A 15 -27.37 11.08 3.51
N GLY A 16 -26.09 10.89 3.16
CA GLY A 16 -25.67 10.40 1.85
C GLY A 16 -25.83 11.40 0.70
N ARG A 17 -26.11 12.66 0.99
CA ARG A 17 -26.12 13.74 -0.02
C ARG A 17 -24.70 14.20 -0.30
N ARG A 18 -24.47 14.75 -1.49
CA ARG A 18 -23.17 15.36 -1.85
C ARG A 18 -23.11 16.78 -1.29
N PRO A 19 -22.28 17.07 -0.28
CA PRO A 19 -22.14 18.42 0.24
C PRO A 19 -21.35 19.32 -0.72
N ARG A 20 -21.51 20.63 -0.59
CA ARG A 20 -20.80 21.62 -1.45
C ARG A 20 -19.31 21.67 -1.11
N PRO A 21 -18.41 21.83 -2.11
CA PRO A 21 -16.98 21.97 -1.86
C PRO A 21 -16.65 23.18 -0.98
N PHE A 22 -15.67 23.04 -0.09
CA PHE A 22 -15.06 24.14 0.69
C PHE A 22 -13.64 23.75 1.11
N ALA A 23 -12.85 24.73 1.58
CA ALA A 23 -11.53 24.51 2.15
C ALA A 23 -11.61 24.44 3.69
N PRO A 24 -11.41 23.25 4.31
CA PRO A 24 -11.47 23.09 5.77
C PRO A 24 -10.19 23.52 6.47
N ASP A 25 -10.33 24.05 7.68
CA ASP A 25 -9.22 24.10 8.65
C ASP A 25 -9.01 22.74 9.35
N ASP A 26 -7.98 22.63 10.19
CA ASP A 26 -7.61 21.36 10.84
C ASP A 26 -8.71 20.81 11.77
N PHE A 27 -9.43 21.69 12.46
CA PHE A 27 -10.50 21.32 13.37
C PHE A 27 -11.72 20.83 12.58
N GLU A 28 -12.09 21.58 11.53
CA GLU A 28 -13.14 21.19 10.59
C GLU A 28 -12.80 19.83 9.94
N ALA A 29 -11.56 19.62 9.52
CA ALA A 29 -11.10 18.37 8.94
C ALA A 29 -11.22 17.18 9.91
N ALA A 30 -10.88 17.37 11.19
CA ALA A 30 -11.04 16.32 12.21
C ALA A 30 -12.51 15.92 12.42
N GLN A 31 -13.42 16.90 12.45
CA GLN A 31 -14.85 16.65 12.55
C GLN A 31 -15.40 15.93 11.31
N LEU A 32 -14.88 16.27 10.12
CA LEU A 32 -15.23 15.58 8.88
C LEU A 32 -14.78 14.11 8.89
N ARG A 33 -13.55 13.82 9.32
CA ARG A 33 -13.05 12.43 9.43
C ARG A 33 -13.96 11.59 10.32
N THR A 34 -14.33 12.13 11.48
CA THR A 34 -15.27 11.48 12.42
C THR A 34 -16.63 11.21 11.75
N ALA A 35 -17.19 12.17 11.03
CA ALA A 35 -18.47 11.99 10.33
C ALA A 35 -18.40 10.94 9.20
N ILE A 36 -17.28 10.87 8.48
CA ILE A 36 -17.01 9.83 7.47
C ILE A 36 -16.99 8.45 8.11
N GLU A 37 -16.30 8.30 9.24
CA GLU A 37 -16.23 7.03 10.00
C GLU A 37 -17.61 6.58 10.48
N LEU A 38 -18.40 7.48 11.06
CA LEU A 38 -19.77 7.18 11.50
C LEU A 38 -20.66 6.72 10.33
N ARG A 39 -20.54 7.37 9.17
CA ARG A 39 -21.25 6.95 7.96
C ARG A 39 -20.81 5.57 7.49
N ALA A 40 -19.50 5.29 7.50
CA ALA A 40 -18.95 4.00 7.12
C ALA A 40 -19.42 2.88 8.07
N ALA A 41 -19.48 3.17 9.38
CA ALA A 41 -19.98 2.24 10.38
C ALA A 41 -21.48 1.95 10.21
N GLY A 42 -22.30 2.96 9.90
CA GLY A 42 -23.74 2.80 9.68
C GLY A 42 -24.13 2.02 8.43
N ARG A 43 -23.21 1.85 7.47
CA ARG A 43 -23.42 1.08 6.23
C ARG A 43 -22.90 -0.36 6.29
N ARG A 44 -22.52 -0.85 7.47
CA ARG A 44 -21.99 -2.21 7.64
C ARG A 44 -23.12 -3.23 7.42
N GLY A 45 -23.18 -3.81 6.21
CA GLY A 45 -24.12 -4.88 5.86
C GLY A 45 -24.86 -4.70 4.52
N GLU A 46 -24.81 -3.52 3.90
CA GLU A 46 -25.49 -3.28 2.62
C GLU A 46 -24.51 -3.43 1.45
N ALA A 47 -24.60 -4.55 0.75
CA ALA A 47 -23.82 -4.78 -0.46
C ALA A 47 -24.05 -3.65 -1.48
N PRO A 48 -23.01 -3.18 -2.19
CA PRO A 48 -23.19 -2.21 -3.27
C PRO A 48 -24.20 -2.72 -4.29
N ARG A 49 -25.00 -1.80 -4.85
CA ARG A 49 -25.95 -2.10 -5.92
C ARG A 49 -25.23 -2.77 -7.10
N PRO A 50 -25.75 -3.90 -7.65
CA PRO A 50 -25.10 -4.60 -8.76
C PRO A 50 -24.83 -3.70 -9.97
N GLU A 51 -25.75 -2.78 -10.27
CA GLU A 51 -25.64 -1.85 -11.39
C GLU A 51 -24.45 -0.90 -11.23
N PHE A 52 -24.13 -0.51 -9.99
CA PHE A 52 -22.96 0.32 -9.67
C PHE A 52 -21.65 -0.46 -9.85
N LEU A 53 -21.61 -1.72 -9.40
CA LEU A 53 -20.42 -2.57 -9.58
C LEU A 53 -20.15 -2.81 -11.07
N ASP A 54 -21.21 -3.01 -11.84
CA ASP A 54 -21.16 -3.22 -13.29
C ASP A 54 -20.68 -1.96 -14.06
N ASP A 55 -21.08 -0.77 -13.60
CA ASP A 55 -20.57 0.49 -14.14
C ASP A 55 -19.10 0.72 -13.75
N LEU A 56 -18.75 0.44 -12.49
CA LEU A 56 -17.39 0.62 -11.99
C LEU A 56 -16.39 -0.30 -12.69
N ARG A 57 -16.72 -1.60 -12.86
CA ARG A 57 -15.85 -2.56 -13.57
C ARG A 57 -15.60 -2.11 -15.02
N ARG A 58 -16.63 -1.56 -15.69
CA ARG A 58 -16.53 -1.07 -17.07
C ARG A 58 -15.56 0.11 -17.15
N ARG A 59 -15.72 1.11 -16.27
CA ARG A 59 -14.82 2.29 -16.25
C ARG A 59 -13.36 1.91 -15.97
N ILE A 60 -13.11 1.00 -15.03
CA ILE A 60 -11.75 0.54 -14.73
C ILE A 60 -11.16 -0.17 -15.96
N ALA A 61 -11.92 -1.03 -16.62
CA ALA A 61 -11.47 -1.72 -17.83
C ALA A 61 -11.13 -0.75 -18.96
N GLU A 62 -11.93 0.31 -19.16
CA GLU A 62 -11.66 1.38 -20.13
C GLU A 62 -10.34 2.11 -19.81
N GLN A 63 -10.14 2.55 -18.56
CA GLN A 63 -8.90 3.25 -18.18
C GLN A 63 -7.64 2.38 -18.32
N MET A 64 -7.72 1.09 -18.00
CA MET A 64 -6.61 0.16 -18.19
C MET A 64 -6.34 -0.13 -19.68
N SER A 65 -7.37 -0.08 -20.51
CA SER A 65 -7.26 -0.27 -21.97
C SER A 65 -6.65 0.97 -22.64
N ASP A 66 -7.05 2.18 -22.22
CA ASP A 66 -6.48 3.44 -22.71
C ASP A 66 -4.98 3.55 -22.35
N THR A 67 -4.60 3.18 -21.13
CA THR A 67 -3.18 3.13 -20.70
C THR A 67 -2.36 2.15 -21.55
N ARG A 68 -2.99 1.07 -22.03
CA ARG A 68 -2.35 0.06 -22.92
C ARG A 68 -2.30 0.51 -24.38
N ALA A 69 -3.21 1.37 -24.82
CA ALA A 69 -3.21 1.96 -26.16
C ALA A 69 -2.19 3.10 -26.30
N GLU A 70 -1.87 3.81 -25.22
CA GLU A 70 -0.91 4.93 -25.22
C GLU A 70 0.57 4.49 -25.24
N SER A 71 0.85 3.19 -25.07
CA SER A 71 2.22 2.64 -25.06
C SER A 71 2.78 2.26 -26.45
N ALA A 72 2.09 2.59 -27.54
CA ALA A 72 2.63 2.43 -28.90
C ALA A 72 3.58 3.60 -29.27
N PRO A 73 4.81 3.35 -29.73
CA PRO A 73 5.77 4.42 -29.99
C PRO A 73 5.34 5.21 -31.23
N ARG A 74 4.94 6.47 -31.07
CA ARG A 74 4.86 7.40 -32.19
C ARG A 74 6.28 7.78 -32.61
N GLN A 75 6.80 7.08 -33.61
CA GLN A 75 7.92 7.57 -34.40
C GLN A 75 7.46 8.79 -35.20
N SER A 76 7.96 9.97 -34.86
CA SER A 76 8.05 11.07 -35.83
C SER A 76 9.47 11.63 -35.79
N SER A 77 10.31 11.12 -36.70
CA SER A 77 11.54 11.79 -37.07
C SER A 77 11.24 12.76 -38.20
N THR A 78 11.49 14.05 -38.00
CA THR A 78 11.95 14.92 -39.09
C THR A 78 12.88 15.98 -38.54
N ARG A 79 14.12 15.91 -39.03
CA ARG A 79 15.11 17.00 -39.06
C ARG A 79 14.46 18.33 -39.43
N ARG A 80 14.67 19.37 -38.60
CA ARG A 80 14.95 20.79 -38.95
C ARG A 80 14.31 21.74 -37.94
N GLN A 81 15.14 22.32 -37.09
CA GLN A 81 15.15 23.73 -36.65
C GLN A 81 16.26 23.81 -35.60
N VAL A 82 17.51 23.87 -36.03
CA VAL A 82 18.30 25.08 -36.29
C VAL A 82 18.51 25.91 -35.02
N ILE A 83 19.77 25.86 -34.61
CA ILE A 83 20.53 26.69 -33.69
C ILE A 83 20.17 28.19 -33.82
N VAL A 84 19.78 28.79 -32.70
CA VAL A 84 19.99 30.19 -32.32
C VAL A 84 20.19 30.13 -30.80
N GLY A 85 21.23 30.61 -30.13
CA GLY A 85 22.40 31.41 -30.42
C GLY A 85 23.01 31.71 -29.03
N THR A 86 24.33 31.66 -28.91
CA THR A 86 25.16 32.16 -27.79
C THR A 86 24.75 33.59 -27.38
N SER A 87 24.85 34.15 -26.16
CA SER A 87 25.78 33.98 -25.02
C SER A 87 25.41 34.96 -23.88
N ALA A 88 25.74 34.60 -22.62
CA ALA A 88 26.13 35.40 -21.43
C ALA A 88 25.20 36.47 -20.78
N ALA A 89 24.83 36.28 -19.50
CA ALA A 89 25.26 37.10 -18.33
C ALA A 89 24.34 36.98 -17.07
N ALA A 90 24.97 36.65 -15.93
CA ALA A 90 24.75 37.05 -14.53
C ALA A 90 23.34 37.26 -13.89
N ALA A 91 23.10 36.46 -12.84
CA ALA A 91 22.74 36.80 -11.45
C ALA A 91 21.34 37.36 -11.04
N ALA A 92 20.74 36.63 -10.07
CA ALA A 92 19.77 37.02 -9.02
C ALA A 92 18.37 37.48 -9.48
N ALA A 93 17.24 37.10 -8.86
CA ALA A 93 16.95 36.50 -7.56
C ALA A 93 15.69 35.64 -7.66
N VAL A 94 15.73 34.41 -7.14
CA VAL A 94 14.50 33.65 -6.86
C VAL A 94 14.24 33.79 -5.37
N THR A 95 13.27 34.63 -5.01
CA THR A 95 12.74 34.73 -3.65
C THR A 95 12.04 33.42 -3.32
N ALA A 96 12.75 32.55 -2.58
CA ALA A 96 12.17 31.36 -2.00
C ALA A 96 11.20 31.77 -0.87
N VAL A 97 9.91 31.56 -1.10
CA VAL A 97 8.90 31.55 -0.02
C VAL A 97 8.94 30.16 0.61
N SER A 98 9.66 30.04 1.73
CA SER A 98 9.58 28.88 2.61
C SER A 98 9.09 29.32 3.98
N ILE A 99 7.77 29.33 4.12
CA ILE A 99 6.99 29.51 5.35
C ILE A 99 5.97 28.36 5.25
N ASP A 100 5.75 27.43 6.17
CA ASP A 100 6.26 27.14 7.49
C ASP A 100 5.96 25.64 7.66
N ARG A 101 6.99 24.81 7.80
CA ARG A 101 6.84 23.39 8.14
C ARG A 101 7.61 23.07 9.43
N ALA A 102 7.69 24.04 10.34
CA ALA A 102 8.31 23.84 11.65
C ALA A 102 7.28 23.45 12.73
N VAL A 103 5.97 23.60 12.48
CA VAL A 103 4.94 23.32 13.49
C VAL A 103 4.50 21.83 13.56
N ILE A 104 4.90 20.97 12.62
CA ILE A 104 4.68 19.50 12.70
C ILE A 104 5.89 18.76 13.31
N ALA A 105 6.99 19.47 13.62
CA ALA A 105 8.18 18.86 14.24
C ALA A 105 8.07 18.69 15.77
N GLY A 106 6.99 19.18 16.40
CA GLY A 106 6.85 19.25 17.86
C GLY A 106 6.16 18.07 18.55
N GLN A 107 5.75 17.03 17.83
CA GLN A 107 5.09 15.85 18.44
C GLN A 107 5.64 14.54 17.87
N THR A 108 6.96 14.35 17.93
CA THR A 108 7.51 13.00 18.00
C THR A 108 7.40 12.49 19.44
N GLY A 109 6.15 12.22 19.86
CA GLY A 109 5.93 11.16 20.83
C GLY A 109 6.49 9.89 20.19
N SER A 110 7.69 9.51 20.59
CA SER A 110 8.32 8.27 20.17
C SER A 110 7.45 7.13 20.70
N LEU A 111 6.48 6.71 19.91
CA LEU A 111 5.87 5.40 20.09
C LEU A 111 7.04 4.41 19.89
N PRO A 112 7.24 3.46 20.83
CA PRO A 112 8.28 2.46 20.66
C PRO A 112 8.11 1.82 19.27
N ALA A 113 9.23 1.64 18.57
CA ALA A 113 9.25 0.98 17.28
C ALA A 113 8.42 -0.30 17.40
N ALA A 114 7.33 -0.38 16.63
CA ALA A 114 6.45 -1.53 16.66
C ALA A 114 7.31 -2.80 16.50
N ASP A 115 7.27 -3.65 17.52
CA ASP A 115 7.96 -4.93 17.54
C ASP A 115 7.72 -5.69 16.23
N ASN A 116 8.69 -6.49 15.80
CA ASN A 116 8.53 -7.49 14.72
C ASN A 116 7.57 -8.62 15.15
N ALA A 117 6.42 -8.26 15.72
CA ALA A 117 5.39 -9.17 16.15
C ALA A 117 4.70 -9.79 14.92
N PRO A 118 4.37 -11.09 14.98
CA PRO A 118 3.63 -11.73 13.90
C PRO A 118 2.28 -11.05 13.63
N LEU A 119 1.91 -10.95 12.35
CA LEU A 119 0.55 -10.58 11.99
C LEU A 119 -0.42 -11.65 12.47
N THR A 120 -1.38 -11.25 13.29
CA THR A 120 -2.43 -12.11 13.84
C THR A 120 -3.79 -11.59 13.36
N PRO A 121 -4.43 -12.27 12.39
CA PRO A 121 -5.80 -11.99 12.01
C PRO A 121 -6.75 -12.14 13.21
N ASN A 122 -7.71 -11.20 13.35
CA ASN A 122 -8.76 -11.30 14.36
C ASN A 122 -9.64 -12.55 14.19
N ALA A 123 -9.79 -13.00 12.94
CA ALA A 123 -10.39 -14.27 12.56
C ALA A 123 -9.51 -14.90 11.47
N GLY A 124 -9.14 -16.17 11.64
CA GLY A 124 -8.25 -16.85 10.72
C GLY A 124 -8.39 -18.37 10.79
N THR A 125 -7.89 -19.02 9.74
CA THR A 125 -7.79 -20.47 9.60
C THR A 125 -6.38 -20.82 9.14
N TRP A 126 -5.91 -22.00 9.51
CA TRP A 126 -4.65 -22.54 8.99
C TRP A 126 -4.86 -22.97 7.54
N GLN A 127 -4.12 -22.35 6.63
CA GLN A 127 -4.25 -22.57 5.20
C GLN A 127 -2.93 -23.10 4.64
N ARG A 128 -3.02 -24.15 3.84
CA ARG A 128 -1.88 -24.81 3.20
C ARG A 128 -1.22 -23.86 2.20
N VAL A 129 0.10 -23.69 2.29
CA VAL A 129 0.89 -22.82 1.39
C VAL A 129 1.96 -23.58 0.61
N ALA A 130 2.45 -24.70 1.13
CA ALA A 130 3.42 -25.57 0.45
C ALA A 130 3.45 -26.97 1.08
N ALA A 131 3.93 -27.97 0.33
CA ALA A 131 4.43 -29.20 0.92
C ALA A 131 5.82 -28.95 1.53
N SER A 132 6.15 -29.61 2.64
CA SER A 132 7.42 -29.48 3.34
C SER A 132 8.63 -29.76 2.43
N SER A 133 8.49 -30.73 1.52
CA SER A 133 9.51 -31.09 0.53
C SER A 133 9.78 -30.01 -0.52
N GLN A 134 8.87 -29.05 -0.69
CA GLN A 134 9.05 -27.91 -1.62
C GLN A 134 9.85 -26.77 -0.98
N VAL A 135 10.09 -26.83 0.34
CA VAL A 135 10.79 -25.79 1.10
C VAL A 135 11.96 -26.40 1.91
N PRO A 136 13.02 -26.85 1.22
CA PRO A 136 14.27 -27.22 1.90
C PRO A 136 14.97 -25.97 2.48
N ASP A 137 15.99 -26.20 3.32
CA ASP A 137 16.81 -25.12 3.87
C ASP A 137 17.43 -24.26 2.75
N GLY A 138 17.39 -22.94 2.95
CA GLY A 138 17.93 -21.96 1.99
C GLY A 138 17.04 -21.65 0.78
N VAL A 139 15.87 -22.30 0.62
CA VAL A 139 14.92 -21.98 -0.45
C VAL A 139 13.82 -21.06 0.07
N MET A 140 13.60 -19.95 -0.64
CA MET A 140 12.50 -19.03 -0.41
C MET A 140 11.34 -19.38 -1.36
N HIS A 141 10.23 -19.84 -0.81
CA HIS A 141 9.06 -20.30 -1.56
C HIS A 141 7.92 -19.27 -1.47
N PRO A 142 7.48 -18.65 -2.57
CA PRO A 142 6.38 -17.69 -2.56
C PRO A 142 5.03 -18.40 -2.38
N PHE A 143 4.04 -17.69 -1.84
CA PHE A 143 2.65 -18.13 -1.80
C PHE A 143 1.68 -16.94 -1.91
N ASP A 144 0.45 -17.22 -2.35
CA ASP A 144 -0.66 -16.26 -2.40
C ASP A 144 -1.97 -16.97 -2.00
N LEU A 145 -2.57 -16.51 -0.90
CA LEU A 145 -3.88 -16.95 -0.42
C LEU A 145 -5.01 -15.97 -0.81
N GLY A 146 -4.72 -14.97 -1.64
CA GLY A 146 -5.63 -13.89 -2.01
C GLY A 146 -5.69 -12.78 -0.96
N SER A 147 -6.01 -13.13 0.28
CA SER A 147 -6.07 -12.19 1.42
C SER A 147 -4.69 -11.91 2.04
N VAL A 148 -3.79 -12.89 1.96
CA VAL A 148 -2.41 -12.83 2.47
C VAL A 148 -1.47 -13.44 1.42
N SER A 149 -0.42 -12.72 1.05
CA SER A 149 0.66 -13.22 0.21
C SER A 149 2.00 -13.07 0.93
N GLY A 150 2.91 -14.00 0.68
CA GLY A 150 4.19 -13.99 1.38
C GLY A 150 5.17 -15.01 0.85
N PHE A 151 6.19 -15.23 1.67
CA PHE A 151 7.23 -16.20 1.41
C PHE A 151 7.42 -17.08 2.63
N VAL A 152 7.67 -18.36 2.39
CA VAL A 152 8.08 -19.32 3.39
C VAL A 152 9.50 -19.76 3.09
N ARG A 153 10.32 -19.88 4.13
CA ARG A 153 11.61 -20.59 4.05
C ARG A 153 11.77 -21.51 5.25
N ARG A 154 12.85 -22.28 5.24
CA ARG A 154 13.30 -23.05 6.39
C ARG A 154 14.62 -22.50 6.94
N VAL A 155 14.70 -22.42 8.27
CA VAL A 155 15.90 -22.03 9.02
C VAL A 155 16.04 -23.01 10.17
N ASP A 156 17.18 -23.69 10.26
CA ASP A 156 17.47 -24.70 11.28
C ASP A 156 16.36 -25.76 11.37
N GLY A 157 15.87 -26.22 10.21
CA GLY A 157 14.80 -27.21 10.15
C GLY A 157 13.39 -26.67 10.43
N LYS A 158 13.20 -25.41 10.81
CA LYS A 158 11.90 -24.83 11.17
C LYS A 158 11.36 -23.90 10.08
N PRO A 159 10.05 -23.97 9.76
CA PRO A 159 9.46 -23.04 8.81
C PRO A 159 9.39 -21.63 9.41
N GLN A 160 9.69 -20.63 8.58
CA GLN A 160 9.48 -19.22 8.86
C GLN A 160 8.71 -18.61 7.69
N ALA A 161 7.73 -17.75 7.99
CA ALA A 161 6.94 -17.06 7.00
C ALA A 161 7.00 -15.54 7.21
N ILE A 162 7.12 -14.80 6.12
CA ILE A 162 7.20 -13.33 6.11
C ILE A 162 6.19 -12.77 5.14
N SER A 163 5.62 -11.60 5.45
CA SER A 163 4.72 -10.91 4.53
C SER A 163 5.43 -10.55 3.23
N GLY A 164 4.76 -10.77 2.09
CA GLY A 164 5.24 -10.40 0.76
C GLY A 164 4.76 -9.02 0.31
N VAL A 165 4.33 -8.19 1.26
CA VAL A 165 3.70 -6.89 1.00
C VAL A 165 4.57 -5.78 1.56
N CYS A 166 5.00 -4.87 0.70
CA CYS A 166 5.82 -3.72 1.09
C CYS A 166 5.06 -2.85 2.11
N THR A 167 5.68 -2.60 3.26
CA THR A 167 5.13 -1.78 4.36
C THR A 167 5.04 -0.29 4.04
N HIS A 168 5.52 0.16 2.88
CA HIS A 168 5.34 1.54 2.43
C HIS A 168 3.94 1.79 1.87
N GLN A 169 3.59 1.14 0.75
CA GLN A 169 2.33 1.37 0.02
C GLN A 169 1.65 0.06 -0.43
N GLY A 170 2.07 -1.10 0.07
CA GLY A 170 1.39 -2.36 -0.19
C GLY A 170 1.74 -3.04 -1.51
N CYS A 171 2.78 -2.60 -2.22
CA CYS A 171 3.24 -3.29 -3.44
C CYS A 171 3.66 -4.74 -3.10
N ARG A 172 3.34 -5.70 -3.99
CA ARG A 172 3.81 -7.09 -3.88
C ARG A 172 5.32 -7.15 -4.10
N LEU A 173 6.02 -7.88 -3.24
CA LEU A 173 7.45 -8.09 -3.32
C LEU A 173 7.75 -9.31 -4.20
N TRP A 174 8.92 -9.32 -4.80
CA TRP A 174 9.51 -10.50 -5.45
C TRP A 174 10.84 -10.85 -4.78
N PHE A 175 11.19 -12.12 -4.77
CA PHE A 175 12.46 -12.58 -4.20
C PHE A 175 13.55 -12.58 -5.28
N ASP A 176 14.61 -11.83 -5.03
CA ASP A 176 15.82 -11.78 -5.83
C ASP A 176 16.85 -12.75 -5.24
N ALA A 177 16.89 -13.98 -5.77
CA ALA A 177 17.73 -15.03 -5.21
C ALA A 177 19.25 -14.71 -5.25
N PRO A 178 19.81 -14.12 -6.33
CA PRO A 178 21.21 -13.70 -6.36
C PRO A 178 21.61 -12.74 -5.22
N ASP A 179 20.73 -11.82 -4.86
CA ASP A 179 21.01 -10.77 -3.85
C ASP A 179 20.39 -11.10 -2.48
N ASP A 180 19.79 -12.28 -2.33
CA ASP A 180 19.05 -12.74 -1.14
C ASP A 180 18.11 -11.66 -0.58
N ALA A 181 17.34 -11.02 -1.45
CA ALA A 181 16.56 -9.83 -1.10
C ALA A 181 15.12 -9.87 -1.63
N LEU A 182 14.18 -9.45 -0.80
CA LEU A 182 12.80 -9.19 -1.19
C LEU A 182 12.69 -7.76 -1.72
N ARG A 183 12.42 -7.59 -3.02
CA ARG A 183 12.42 -6.28 -3.68
C ARG A 183 11.02 -5.77 -3.98
N CYS A 184 10.83 -4.48 -3.69
CA CYS A 184 9.66 -3.72 -4.09
C CYS A 184 9.90 -3.08 -5.46
N PRO A 185 9.00 -3.29 -6.45
CA PRO A 185 9.17 -2.72 -7.79
C PRO A 185 8.91 -1.20 -7.86
N CYS A 186 8.43 -0.58 -6.78
CA CYS A 186 7.87 0.76 -6.80
C CYS A 186 8.92 1.88 -6.60
N HIS A 187 9.89 1.70 -5.70
CA HIS A 187 10.89 2.74 -5.34
C HIS A 187 12.14 2.13 -4.70
N SER A 188 12.58 0.99 -5.26
CA SER A 188 13.84 0.30 -4.91
C SER A 188 14.01 -0.04 -3.43
N THR A 189 12.92 -0.12 -2.66
CA THR A 189 12.98 -0.64 -1.30
C THR A 189 13.26 -2.14 -1.35
N SER A 190 14.23 -2.62 -0.59
CA SER A 190 14.47 -4.05 -0.41
C SER A 190 14.50 -4.44 1.06
N PHE A 191 14.14 -5.69 1.30
CA PHE A 191 14.12 -6.30 2.62
C PHE A 191 14.93 -7.60 2.61
N SER A 192 15.50 -7.97 3.74
CA SER A 192 16.11 -9.28 3.93
C SER A 192 15.03 -10.36 3.89
N PRO A 193 15.41 -11.64 3.78
CA PRO A 193 14.44 -12.72 3.91
C PRO A 193 13.75 -12.69 5.28
N THR A 194 14.45 -12.26 6.34
CA THR A 194 13.89 -12.07 7.69
C THR A 194 12.98 -10.86 7.83
N GLY A 195 12.83 -10.05 6.78
CA GLY A 195 11.94 -8.89 6.74
C GLY A 195 12.59 -7.56 7.14
N GLN A 196 13.87 -7.54 7.50
CA GLN A 196 14.56 -6.28 7.84
C GLN A 196 14.74 -5.41 6.61
N VAL A 197 14.62 -4.10 6.76
CA VAL A 197 14.90 -3.17 5.65
C VAL A 197 16.38 -3.20 5.32
N LEU A 198 16.73 -3.48 4.07
CA LEU A 198 18.10 -3.44 3.57
C LEU A 198 18.41 -2.12 2.89
N THR A 199 17.55 -1.70 1.95
CA THR A 199 17.72 -0.44 1.21
C THR A 199 16.38 0.28 1.04
N HIS A 200 16.40 1.62 0.98
CA HIS A 200 15.26 2.44 0.59
C HIS A 200 15.71 3.81 0.06
N GLN A 201 14.88 4.41 -0.80
CA GLN A 201 15.05 5.79 -1.31
C GLN A 201 13.95 6.74 -0.81
N LEU A 202 13.25 6.34 0.25
CA LEU A 202 12.12 7.06 0.82
C LEU A 202 12.59 8.07 1.88
N PRO A 203 11.91 9.22 2.04
CA PRO A 203 12.24 10.21 3.07
C PRO A 203 12.19 9.64 4.50
N ILE A 204 11.34 8.63 4.72
CA ILE A 204 11.22 7.89 5.98
C ILE A 204 11.39 6.41 5.64
N ALA A 205 12.26 5.73 6.40
CA ALA A 205 12.45 4.29 6.26
C ALA A 205 11.13 3.55 6.51
N PRO A 206 10.72 2.61 5.63
CA PRO A 206 9.60 1.73 5.91
C PRO A 206 9.82 0.91 7.17
N LYS A 207 8.74 0.39 7.75
CA LYS A 207 8.86 -0.62 8.81
C LYS A 207 9.37 -1.95 8.22
N PRO A 208 10.08 -2.79 9.00
CA PRO A 208 10.35 -4.17 8.59
C PRO A 208 9.07 -4.91 8.20
N LEU A 209 9.20 -5.93 7.35
CA LEU A 209 8.10 -6.82 7.01
C LEU A 209 7.70 -7.60 8.25
N PRO A 210 6.41 -7.70 8.55
CA PRO A 210 5.96 -8.43 9.72
C PRO A 210 5.98 -9.95 9.43
N PRO A 211 6.40 -10.79 10.40
CA PRO A 211 6.31 -12.23 10.27
C PRO A 211 4.86 -12.68 10.20
N LEU A 212 4.65 -13.86 9.62
CA LEU A 212 3.34 -14.51 9.57
C LEU A 212 3.39 -15.75 10.45
N LEU A 213 2.27 -16.03 11.13
CA LEU A 213 2.13 -17.28 11.87
C LEU A 213 2.18 -18.46 10.91
N VAL A 214 3.13 -19.36 11.14
CA VAL A 214 3.38 -20.54 10.31
C VAL A 214 3.55 -21.77 11.18
N ARG A 215 3.09 -22.92 10.68
CA ARG A 215 3.33 -24.23 11.28
C ARG A 215 3.59 -25.26 10.20
N GLU A 216 4.17 -26.39 10.61
CA GLU A 216 4.28 -27.58 9.78
C GLU A 216 3.56 -28.74 10.47
N VAL A 217 2.64 -29.38 9.77
CA VAL A 217 1.84 -30.50 10.25
C VAL A 217 1.74 -31.53 9.13
N ASP A 218 2.05 -32.80 9.42
CA ASP A 218 1.98 -33.91 8.47
C ASP A 218 2.68 -33.65 7.12
N GLY A 219 3.84 -33.00 7.16
CA GLY A 219 4.62 -32.67 5.97
C GLY A 219 4.03 -31.54 5.11
N VAL A 220 3.11 -30.76 5.65
CA VAL A 220 2.49 -29.60 5.00
C VAL A 220 2.80 -28.34 5.80
N ILE A 221 3.20 -27.28 5.11
CA ILE A 221 3.38 -25.96 5.71
C ILE A 221 2.08 -25.17 5.57
N GLU A 222 1.63 -24.60 6.68
CA GLU A 222 0.40 -23.83 6.77
C GLU A 222 0.69 -22.44 7.36
N VAL A 223 -0.01 -21.43 6.84
CA VAL A 223 0.00 -20.06 7.36
C VAL A 223 -1.38 -19.73 7.91
N PHE A 224 -1.42 -19.06 9.07
CA PHE A 224 -2.68 -18.61 9.66
C PHE A 224 -3.12 -17.31 8.98
N ALA A 225 -4.21 -17.36 8.23
CA ALA A 225 -4.71 -16.25 7.41
C ALA A 225 -6.23 -16.12 7.50
N PRO A 226 -6.81 -14.94 7.21
CA PRO A 226 -8.26 -14.78 7.12
C PRO A 226 -8.88 -15.80 6.16
N PRO A 227 -10.08 -16.32 6.47
CA PRO A 227 -10.77 -17.25 5.59
C PRO A 227 -10.96 -16.64 4.21
N ARG A 228 -10.87 -17.48 3.18
CA ARG A 228 -11.11 -17.06 1.81
C ARG A 228 -12.58 -16.63 1.65
N PRO A 229 -12.87 -15.46 1.03
CA PRO A 229 -14.26 -14.99 0.87
C PRO A 229 -15.16 -15.96 0.09
N ASP A 230 -14.57 -16.78 -0.77
CA ASP A 230 -15.20 -17.74 -1.66
C ASP A 230 -15.38 -19.15 -1.07
N GLN A 231 -14.90 -19.39 0.16
CA GLN A 231 -14.98 -20.70 0.81
C GLN A 231 -15.88 -20.60 2.06
N PRO A 232 -16.98 -21.37 2.15
CA PRO A 232 -17.84 -21.34 3.33
C PRO A 232 -17.07 -21.82 4.56
N ALA A 233 -17.37 -21.20 5.71
CA ALA A 233 -16.79 -21.49 7.01
C ALA A 233 -17.12 -22.89 7.52
#